data_AF-A0A3N4JPN4-F1
#
_entry.id   AF-A0A3N4JPN4-F1
#
_cell.length_a   1.000
_cell.length_b   1.000
_cell.length_c   1.000
_cell.angle_alpha   90.00
_cell.angle_beta   90.00
_cell.angle_gamma   90.00
#
_symmetry.space_group_name_H-M   'P 1'
#
loop_
_entity.id
_entity.type
_entity.pdbx_description
1 polymer ?
#
loop_
_entity_poly.entity_id
_entity_poly.type
_entity_poly.pdbx_seq_one_letter_code
_entity_poly.pdbx_strand_id
1 'polypeptide(L)'
;MAPTRTPLRQLKEKDANERGLRHRGPQPKSLNQSKIRLTVTPKQTVERTYTQQQKIEVLNWLEFYRVPNDMQNTTIKMRAPILDDASAFFKIPKSTIGRLRKPEVLQRIVQQVGGDSSRHDTAATFMCLWPEMELKLFEAFIAC
;
A
#
# COMPACT_ATOMS: atom_id res chain seq x y z
N MET A 1 51.27 -46.03 -32.07
CA MET A 1 49.99 -46.55 -32.59
C MET A 1 48.93 -45.48 -32.39
N ALA A 2 48.33 -44.96 -33.47
CA ALA A 2 47.34 -43.89 -33.38
C ALA A 2 45.94 -44.47 -33.09
N PRO A 3 45.11 -43.81 -32.27
CA PRO A 3 43.79 -44.31 -31.92
C PRO A 3 42.82 -44.19 -33.10
N THR A 4 42.23 -45.31 -33.49
CA THR A 4 41.24 -45.41 -34.57
C THR A 4 39.97 -44.64 -34.19
N ARG A 5 39.64 -43.58 -34.94
CA ARG A 5 38.40 -42.81 -34.75
C ARG A 5 37.22 -43.60 -35.28
N THR A 6 36.25 -43.89 -34.42
CA THR A 6 34.96 -44.49 -34.76
C THR A 6 34.14 -43.52 -35.64
N PRO A 7 33.50 -43.99 -36.72
CA PRO A 7 32.71 -43.12 -37.60
C PRO A 7 31.44 -42.61 -36.91
N LEU A 8 31.13 -41.32 -37.12
CA LEU A 8 30.02 -40.53 -36.55
C LEU A 8 28.63 -41.18 -36.62
N ARG A 9 28.41 -42.17 -37.50
CA ARG A 9 27.13 -42.88 -37.61
C ARG A 9 26.78 -43.66 -36.35
N GLN A 10 27.76 -44.21 -35.63
CA GLN A 10 27.51 -45.05 -34.45
C GLN A 10 27.13 -44.28 -33.18
N LEU A 11 27.38 -42.96 -33.13
CA LEU A 11 26.96 -42.13 -32.00
C LEU A 11 25.46 -41.77 -32.08
N LYS A 12 24.90 -41.63 -33.29
CA LYS A 12 23.48 -41.27 -33.44
C LYS A 12 22.50 -42.39 -33.10
N GLU A 13 22.93 -43.65 -33.18
CA GLU A 13 22.05 -44.79 -32.95
C GLU A 13 21.80 -45.03 -31.45
N LYS A 14 22.73 -44.63 -30.58
CA LYS A 14 22.59 -44.76 -29.12
C LYS A 14 21.80 -43.61 -28.47
N ASP A 15 21.77 -42.42 -29.07
CA ASP A 15 20.98 -41.26 -28.60
C ASP A 15 19.47 -41.40 -28.83
N ALA A 16 19.05 -42.40 -29.61
CA ALA A 16 17.64 -42.65 -29.89
C ALA A 16 16.94 -43.40 -28.75
N ASN A 17 17.68 -44.13 -27.90
CA ASN A 17 17.07 -45.07 -26.95
C ASN A 17 16.93 -44.53 -25.51
N GLU A 18 17.47 -43.35 -25.20
CA GLU A 18 17.42 -42.79 -23.82
C GLU A 18 16.79 -41.39 -23.74
N ARG A 19 16.03 -40.96 -24.74
CA ARG A 19 15.17 -39.77 -24.59
C ARG A 19 13.89 -40.15 -23.87
N GLY A 20 14.04 -40.39 -22.57
CA GLY A 20 12.96 -40.42 -21.60
C GLY A 20 11.98 -39.27 -21.86
N LEU A 21 10.70 -39.58 -21.70
CA LEU A 21 9.53 -38.74 -21.86
C LEU A 21 9.80 -37.29 -21.46
N ARG A 22 10.26 -36.47 -22.43
CA ARG A 22 10.33 -35.03 -22.22
C ARG A 22 8.89 -34.58 -22.12
N HIS A 23 8.46 -34.23 -20.91
CA HIS A 23 7.20 -33.54 -20.68
C HIS A 23 7.20 -32.30 -21.58
N ARG A 24 6.60 -32.43 -22.76
CA ARG A 24 6.35 -31.28 -23.61
C ARG A 24 5.39 -30.42 -22.81
N GLY A 25 5.77 -29.17 -22.58
CA GLY A 25 4.86 -28.17 -22.04
C GLY A 25 3.57 -28.14 -22.86
N PRO A 26 2.50 -27.52 -22.32
CA PRO A 26 1.22 -27.44 -23.00
C PRO A 26 1.42 -26.97 -24.44
N GLN A 27 0.94 -27.77 -25.40
CA GLN A 27 1.01 -27.38 -26.81
C GLN A 27 0.24 -26.06 -27.00
N PRO A 28 0.75 -25.15 -27.84
CA PRO A 28 0.04 -23.91 -28.15
C PRO A 28 -1.34 -24.27 -28.72
N LYS A 29 -2.39 -23.79 -28.06
CA LYS A 29 -3.76 -23.98 -28.52
C LYS A 29 -4.02 -23.06 -29.70
N SER A 30 -4.75 -23.53 -30.71
CA SER A 30 -5.17 -22.68 -31.80
C SER A 30 -6.13 -21.58 -31.30
N LEU A 31 -6.23 -20.48 -32.04
CA LEU A 31 -7.07 -19.34 -31.67
C LEU A 31 -8.55 -19.75 -31.44
N ASN A 32 -9.02 -20.74 -32.20
CA ASN A 32 -10.37 -21.32 -32.07
C ASN A 32 -10.54 -22.26 -30.86
N GLN A 33 -9.45 -22.87 -30.37
CA GLN A 33 -9.44 -23.70 -29.15
C GLN A 33 -9.19 -22.87 -27.88
N SER A 34 -8.67 -21.66 -28.05
CA SER A 34 -8.49 -20.70 -26.98
C SER A 34 -9.86 -20.19 -26.58
N LYS A 35 -10.48 -20.81 -25.57
CA LYS A 35 -11.61 -20.22 -24.84
C LYS A 35 -11.10 -19.01 -24.05
N ILE A 36 -10.66 -17.97 -24.76
CA ILE A 36 -10.44 -16.65 -24.20
C ILE A 36 -11.80 -16.27 -23.64
N ARG A 37 -11.92 -16.21 -22.31
CA ARG A 37 -13.13 -15.69 -21.67
C ARG A 37 -13.20 -14.21 -22.07
N LEU A 38 -13.85 -13.92 -23.19
CA LEU A 38 -14.04 -12.57 -23.72
C LEU A 38 -14.77 -11.67 -22.70
N THR A 39 -15.47 -12.28 -21.77
CA THR A 39 -16.18 -11.64 -20.66
C THR A 39 -15.40 -11.82 -19.35
N VAL A 40 -14.23 -11.19 -19.25
CA VAL A 40 -13.70 -10.84 -17.92
C VAL A 40 -14.55 -9.67 -17.44
N THR A 41 -15.40 -9.89 -16.42
CA THR A 41 -16.09 -8.78 -15.77
C THR A 41 -15.05 -7.79 -15.28
N PRO A 42 -15.11 -6.51 -15.69
CA PRO A 42 -14.13 -5.52 -15.25
C PRO A 42 -14.17 -5.47 -13.73
N LYS A 43 -13.00 -5.61 -13.11
CA LYS A 43 -12.85 -5.50 -11.66
C LYS A 43 -13.22 -4.06 -11.29
N GLN A 44 -14.44 -3.85 -10.81
CA GLN A 44 -14.88 -2.56 -10.32
C GLN A 44 -14.04 -2.21 -9.10
N THR A 45 -13.05 -1.35 -9.32
CA THR A 45 -12.29 -0.77 -8.22
C THR A 45 -13.11 0.41 -7.76
N VAL A 46 -13.70 0.32 -6.56
CA VAL A 46 -14.38 1.47 -5.98
C VAL A 46 -13.31 2.53 -5.74
N GLU A 47 -13.29 3.57 -6.58
CA GLU A 47 -12.43 4.74 -6.39
C GLU A 47 -12.95 5.51 -5.18
N ARG A 48 -12.51 5.09 -3.99
CA ARG A 48 -12.74 5.85 -2.76
C ARG A 48 -11.75 7.00 -2.74
N THR A 49 -12.24 8.19 -3.08
CA THR A 49 -11.48 9.42 -2.92
C THR A 49 -11.58 9.86 -1.47
N TYR A 50 -10.50 9.67 -0.71
CA TYR A 50 -10.42 10.15 0.67
C TYR A 50 -10.16 11.65 0.68
N THR A 51 -10.84 12.38 1.58
CA THR A 51 -10.64 13.82 1.73
C THR A 51 -9.23 14.11 2.23
N GLN A 52 -8.72 15.31 1.99
CA GLN A 52 -7.39 15.69 2.46
C GLN A 52 -7.31 15.68 3.99
N GLN A 53 -8.35 16.18 4.66
CA GLN A 53 -8.47 16.13 6.12
C GLN A 53 -8.36 14.69 6.64
N GLN A 54 -9.08 13.74 6.04
CA GLN A 54 -8.96 12.32 6.42
C GLN A 54 -7.53 11.78 6.25
N LYS A 55 -6.82 12.19 5.19
CA LYS A 55 -5.42 11.79 4.98
C LYS A 55 -4.51 12.35 6.08
N ILE A 56 -4.70 13.61 6.47
CA ILE A 56 -3.93 14.25 7.53
C ILE A 56 -4.24 13.60 8.88
N GLU A 57 -5.52 13.37 9.20
CA GLU A 57 -5.93 12.68 10.42
C GLU A 57 -5.31 11.29 10.54
N VAL A 58 -5.27 10.52 9.45
CA VAL A 58 -4.63 9.20 9.42
C VAL A 58 -3.13 9.30 9.67
N LEU A 59 -2.45 10.29 9.07
CA LEU A 59 -1.01 10.50 9.26
C LEU A 59 -0.70 10.92 10.70
N ASN A 60 -1.44 11.89 11.24
CA ASN A 60 -1.31 12.33 12.63
C ASN A 60 -1.58 11.18 13.62
N TRP A 61 -2.62 10.39 13.37
CA TRP A 61 -2.94 9.25 14.21
C TRP A 61 -1.81 8.21 14.22
N LEU A 62 -1.23 7.92 13.06
CA LEU A 62 -0.10 7.01 12.94
C LEU A 62 1.18 7.50 13.63
N GLU A 63 1.34 8.81 13.82
CA GLU A 63 2.52 9.43 14.42
C GLU A 63 2.37 9.61 15.93
N PHE A 64 1.25 10.18 16.37
CA PHE A 64 1.05 10.61 17.75
C PHE A 64 0.22 9.64 18.60
N TYR A 65 -0.66 8.86 17.98
CA TYR A 65 -1.53 7.97 18.75
C TYR A 65 -0.74 6.79 19.33
N ARG A 66 -1.28 6.18 20.38
CA ARG A 66 -0.73 4.99 21.01
C ARG A 66 -1.83 3.96 21.22
N VAL A 67 -1.59 2.73 20.79
CA VAL A 67 -2.56 1.63 20.90
C VAL A 67 -2.12 0.71 22.05
N PRO A 68 -3.05 0.24 22.90
CA PRO A 68 -2.73 -0.78 23.90
C PRO A 68 -2.18 -2.04 23.24
N ASN A 69 -1.12 -2.61 23.80
CA ASN A 69 -0.59 -3.88 23.33
C ASN A 69 -1.27 -5.02 24.09
N ASP A 70 -2.08 -5.82 23.39
CA ASP A 70 -2.82 -6.97 23.95
C ASP A 70 -1.93 -8.16 24.38
N MET A 71 -0.61 -7.96 24.48
CA MET A 71 0.28 -8.97 25.01
C MET A 71 -0.03 -9.17 26.50
N GLN A 72 -0.37 -10.41 26.86
CA GLN A 72 -0.90 -10.96 28.11
C GLN A 72 -0.13 -10.66 29.43
N ASN A 73 0.76 -9.68 29.44
CA ASN A 73 1.48 -9.26 30.63
C ASN A 73 0.66 -8.23 31.40
N THR A 74 0.66 -8.35 32.72
CA THR A 74 -0.07 -7.56 33.72
C THR A 74 0.18 -6.04 33.71
N THR A 75 0.97 -5.53 32.76
CA THR A 75 1.26 -4.11 32.56
C THR A 75 0.87 -3.73 31.13
N ILE A 76 -0.17 -2.91 30.97
CA ILE A 76 -0.62 -2.42 29.66
C ILE A 76 0.50 -1.58 29.04
N LYS A 77 1.26 -2.17 28.12
CA LYS A 77 2.28 -1.44 27.36
C LYS A 77 1.62 -0.76 26.18
N MET A 78 1.81 0.55 26.05
CA MET A 78 1.33 1.31 24.90
C MET A 78 2.34 1.17 23.75
N ARG A 79 1.85 0.87 22.54
CA ARG A 79 2.68 0.76 21.32
C ARG A 79 2.29 1.79 20.27
N ALA A 80 3.19 2.04 19.33
CA ALA A 80 2.86 2.81 18.13
C ALA A 80 1.83 2.03 17.28
N PRO A 81 0.84 2.71 16.68
CA PRO A 81 -0.14 2.07 15.83
C PRO A 81 0.49 1.49 14.56
N ILE A 82 0.01 0.32 14.16
CA ILE A 82 0.40 -0.33 12.92
C ILE A 82 -0.57 0.08 11.80
N LEU A 83 -0.17 -0.10 10.54
CA LEU A 83 -1.06 0.13 9.39
C LEU A 83 -2.37 -0.68 9.48
N ASP A 84 -2.32 -1.84 10.13
CA ASP A 84 -3.47 -2.70 10.36
C ASP A 84 -4.47 -2.04 11.30
N ASP A 85 -3.97 -1.44 12.38
CA ASP A 85 -4.76 -0.72 13.36
C ASP A 85 -5.42 0.50 12.69
N ALA A 86 -4.65 1.27 11.90
CA ALA A 86 -5.15 2.42 11.16
C ALA A 86 -6.21 2.01 10.11
N SER A 87 -5.99 0.90 9.42
CA SER A 87 -6.93 0.38 8.42
C SER A 87 -8.25 -0.03 9.05
N ALA A 88 -8.19 -0.69 10.21
CA ALA A 88 -9.37 -1.08 10.97
C ALA A 88 -10.15 0.12 11.52
N PHE A 89 -9.44 1.13 12.01
CA PHE A 89 -10.01 2.35 12.61
C PHE A 89 -10.65 3.26 11.56
N PHE A 90 -9.89 3.67 10.54
CA PHE A 90 -10.37 4.63 9.52
C PHE A 90 -11.15 3.97 8.37
N LYS A 91 -11.23 2.63 8.32
CA LYS A 91 -11.84 1.86 7.21
C LYS A 91 -11.21 2.18 5.85
N ILE A 92 -9.91 2.50 5.86
CA ILE A 92 -9.10 2.78 4.67
C ILE A 92 -8.23 1.56 4.37
N PRO A 93 -8.11 1.10 3.12
CA PRO A 93 -7.22 0.01 2.76
C PRO A 93 -5.77 0.29 3.16
N LYS A 94 -5.08 -0.71 3.72
CA LYS A 94 -3.67 -0.65 4.13
C LYS A 94 -2.76 -0.15 2.99
N SER A 95 -3.04 -0.57 1.75
CA SER A 95 -2.28 -0.14 0.56
C SER A 95 -2.39 1.37 0.33
N THR A 96 -3.56 1.95 0.53
CA THR A 96 -3.79 3.39 0.43
C THR A 96 -3.05 4.13 1.54
N ILE A 97 -3.15 3.67 2.78
CA ILE A 97 -2.44 4.27 3.92
C ILE A 97 -0.92 4.21 3.71
N GLY A 98 -0.39 3.07 3.25
CA GLY A 98 1.02 2.92 2.92
C GLY A 98 1.48 3.87 1.82
N ARG A 99 0.61 4.17 0.83
CA ARG A 99 0.90 5.17 -0.20
C ARG A 99 0.95 6.59 0.37
N LEU A 100 0.11 6.93 1.36
CA LEU A 100 0.11 8.26 1.99
C LEU A 100 1.42 8.56 2.73
N ARG A 101 2.09 7.53 3.29
CA ARG A 101 3.39 7.66 3.97
C ARG A 101 4.57 7.94 3.04
N LYS A 102 4.40 7.81 1.72
CA LYS A 102 5.49 8.09 0.78
C LYS A 102 5.86 9.57 0.83
N PRO A 103 7.16 9.92 0.86
CA PRO A 103 7.60 11.30 1.06
C PRO A 103 7.05 12.24 -0.02
N GLU A 104 6.94 11.78 -1.27
CA GLU A 104 6.42 12.60 -2.37
C GLU A 104 4.93 12.91 -2.20
N VAL A 105 4.18 11.99 -1.61
CA VAL A 105 2.74 12.15 -1.37
C VAL A 105 2.51 13.00 -0.13
N LEU A 106 3.29 12.78 0.92
CA LEU A 106 3.24 13.53 2.17
C LEU A 106 3.54 15.02 1.93
N GLN A 107 4.60 15.33 1.16
CA GLN A 107 4.93 16.70 0.80
C GLN A 107 3.81 17.38 0.02
N ARG A 108 3.14 16.69 -0.90
CA ARG A 108 1.99 17.25 -1.65
C ARG A 108 0.81 17.55 -0.73
N ILE A 109 0.51 16.67 0.21
CA ILE A 109 -0.56 16.87 1.19
C ILE A 109 -0.27 18.09 2.06
N VAL A 110 0.98 18.28 2.48
CA VAL A 110 1.40 19.42 3.33
C VAL A 110 1.49 20.72 2.53
N GLN A 111 2.06 20.72 1.32
CA GLN A 111 2.17 21.92 0.47
C GLN A 111 0.79 22.48 0.10
N GLN A 112 -0.20 21.62 -0.09
CA GLN A 112 -1.57 22.02 -0.36
C GLN A 112 -2.28 22.63 0.87
N VAL A 113 -1.72 22.52 2.07
CA VAL A 113 -2.22 23.26 3.27
C VAL A 113 -1.75 24.71 3.27
N GLY A 114 -0.63 25.02 2.60
CA GLY A 114 -0.05 26.37 2.55
C GLY A 114 -0.33 27.14 1.26
N GLY A 115 -0.94 26.51 0.25
CA GLY A 115 -1.28 27.13 -1.02
C GLY A 115 -2.79 27.13 -1.23
N ASP A 116 -3.33 28.31 -1.56
CA ASP A 116 -4.74 28.64 -1.76
C ASP A 116 -5.68 27.44 -1.87
N SER A 117 -6.51 27.35 -0.84
CA SER A 117 -7.62 26.43 -0.66
C SER A 117 -8.29 26.10 -1.98
N SER A 118 -8.40 24.80 -2.24
CA SER A 118 -9.36 24.25 -3.18
C SER A 118 -10.72 24.94 -2.98
N ARG A 119 -11.43 25.25 -4.07
CA ARG A 119 -12.71 26.01 -4.13
C ARG A 119 -13.86 25.46 -3.25
N HIS A 120 -13.62 24.45 -2.43
CA HIS A 120 -14.56 23.81 -1.52
C HIS A 120 -14.30 24.10 -0.03
N ASP A 121 -13.16 24.67 0.32
CA ASP A 121 -12.88 25.05 1.72
C ASP A 121 -13.45 26.45 1.96
N THR A 122 -14.72 26.48 2.31
CA THR A 122 -15.37 27.69 2.85
C THR A 122 -14.53 28.11 4.05
N ALA A 123 -13.97 29.32 4.03
CA ALA A 123 -13.18 29.85 5.13
C ALA A 123 -13.97 29.69 6.43
N ALA A 124 -13.51 28.81 7.32
CA ALA A 124 -14.11 28.66 8.63
C ALA A 124 -13.79 29.94 9.40
N THR A 125 -14.77 30.82 9.52
CA THR A 125 -14.71 31.97 10.42
C THR A 125 -14.59 31.41 11.84
N PHE A 126 -13.37 31.37 12.36
CA PHE A 126 -13.12 30.95 13.73
C PHE A 126 -13.62 32.07 14.65
N MET A 127 -14.88 31.97 15.09
CA MET A 127 -15.40 32.87 16.10
C MET A 127 -14.92 32.37 17.45
N CYS A 128 -13.93 33.05 18.04
CA CYS A 128 -13.57 32.82 19.43
C CYS A 128 -14.75 33.23 20.31
N LEU A 129 -15.45 32.25 20.87
CA LEU A 129 -16.65 32.46 21.68
C LEU A 129 -16.33 33.03 23.07
N TRP A 130 -15.05 33.00 23.49
CA TRP A 130 -14.60 33.37 24.84
C TRP A 130 -13.23 34.06 24.84
N PRO A 131 -13.11 35.23 24.18
CA PRO A 131 -11.82 35.90 23.97
C PRO A 131 -11.10 36.27 25.27
N GLU A 132 -11.85 36.64 26.31
CA GLU A 132 -11.27 37.00 27.61
C GLU A 132 -10.68 35.80 28.35
N MET A 133 -11.27 34.61 28.18
CA MET A 133 -10.79 33.39 28.84
C MET A 133 -9.55 32.83 28.14
N GLU A 134 -9.51 32.87 26.81
CA GLU A 134 -8.31 32.52 26.05
C GLU A 134 -7.13 33.43 26.40
N LEU A 135 -7.36 34.73 26.52
CA LEU A 135 -6.31 35.68 26.90
C LEU A 135 -5.71 35.34 28.28
N LYS A 136 -6.56 35.06 29.28
CA LYS A 136 -6.09 34.69 30.64
C LYS A 136 -5.29 33.39 30.64
N LEU A 137 -5.70 32.39 29.88
CA LEU A 137 -4.97 31.13 29.76
C LEU A 137 -3.62 31.31 29.06
N PHE A 138 -3.58 32.15 28.03
CA PHE A 138 -2.37 32.46 27.28
C PHE A 138 -1.35 33.22 28.13
N GLU A 139 -1.79 34.23 28.89
CA GLU A 139 -0.94 34.96 29.83
C GLU A 139 -0.39 34.05 30.94
N ALA A 140 -1.23 33.18 31.50
CA ALA A 140 -0.79 32.20 32.49
C ALA A 140 0.24 31.20 31.95
N PHE A 141 0.12 30.84 30.66
CA PHE A 141 1.07 29.96 29.98
C PHE A 141 2.42 30.63 29.72
N ILE A 142 2.44 31.92 29.33
CA ILE A 142 3.68 32.68 29.10
C ILE A 142 4.39 33.04 30.41
N ALA A 143 3.65 33.20 31.51
CA ALA A 143 4.20 33.52 32.82
C ALA A 143 4.82 32.31 33.56
N CYS A 144 4.78 31.10 32.99
CA CYS A 144 5.46 29.90 33.48
C CYS A 144 6.80 29.69 32.76
#